data_AF-A0A351CLR5-F1
#
_entry.id   AF-A0A351CLR5-F1
#
_cell.length_a   1.000
_cell.length_b   1.000
_cell.length_c   1.000
_cell.angle_alpha   90.00
_cell.angle_beta   90.00
_cell.angle_gamma   90.00
#
_symmetry.space_group_name_H-M   'P 1'
#
loop_
_entity.id
_entity.type
_entity.pdbx_description
1 polymer ?
#
loop_
_entity_poly.entity_id
_entity_poly.type
_entity_poly.pdbx_seq_one_letter_code
_entity_poly.pdbx_strand_id
1 'polypeptide(L)' 'MLLLSEVMIAYTDIDSFEDLVLIINSISTSNSERFFKMDVKPDYRDTPENWEDRLEAAFY' A
#
# COMPACT_ATOMS: atom_id res chain seq x y z
N MET A 1 9.44 9.65 -1.65
CA MET A 1 8.34 9.23 -2.54
C MET A 1 8.02 7.82 -2.12
N LEU A 2 6.77 7.52 -1.79
CA LEU A 2 6.40 6.22 -1.21
C LEU A 2 6.34 5.17 -2.32
N LEU A 3 7.11 4.10 -2.16
CA LEU A 3 7.14 2.96 -3.08
C LEU A 3 6.40 1.79 -2.45
N LEU A 4 5.44 1.21 -3.18
CA LEU A 4 4.69 0.05 -2.69
C LEU A 4 5.61 -1.15 -2.39
N SER A 5 6.65 -1.34 -3.20
CA SER A 5 7.68 -2.37 -2.96
C SER A 5 8.41 -2.17 -1.63
N GLU A 6 8.74 -0.93 -1.28
CA GLU A 6 9.42 -0.61 -0.03
C GLU A 6 8.52 -0.88 1.18
N VAL A 7 7.22 -0.55 1.07
CA VAL A 7 6.23 -0.89 2.10
C VAL A 7 6.09 -2.41 2.27
N MET A 8 5.99 -3.17 1.18
CA MET A 8 5.91 -4.64 1.29
C MET A 8 7.18 -5.28 1.87
N ILE A 9 8.36 -4.70 1.59
CA ILE A 9 9.63 -5.16 2.19
C ILE A 9 9.70 -4.78 3.67
N ALA A 10 9.23 -3.61 4.06
CA ALA A 10 9.20 -3.16 5.45
C ALA A 10 8.17 -3.94 6.29
N TYR A 11 7.07 -4.35 5.67
CA TYR A 11 5.94 -5.03 6.32
C TYR A 11 5.72 -6.40 5.70
N THR A 12 6.74 -7.26 5.70
CA THR A 12 6.64 -8.64 5.17
C THR A 12 5.74 -9.56 6.03
N ASP A 13 5.34 -9.11 7.21
CA ASP A 13 4.48 -9.86 8.14
C ASP A 13 2.99 -9.82 7.74
N ILE A 14 2.60 -8.92 6.82
CA ILE A 14 1.22 -8.82 6.34
C ILE A 14 0.94 -9.87 5.26
N ASP A 15 -0.12 -10.65 5.45
CA ASP A 15 -0.56 -11.68 4.50
C ASP A 15 -1.84 -11.26 3.75
N SER A 16 -2.40 -10.09 4.08
CA SER A 16 -3.68 -9.62 3.57
C SER A 16 -3.57 -8.23 2.95
N PHE A 17 -4.35 -8.02 1.88
CA PHE A 17 -4.43 -6.74 1.19
C PHE A 17 -5.00 -5.64 2.09
N GLU A 18 -5.99 -5.96 2.95
CA GLU A 18 -6.56 -4.98 3.87
C GLU A 18 -5.53 -4.37 4.84
N ASP A 19 -4.62 -5.17 5.37
CA ASP A 19 -3.53 -4.68 6.22
C ASP A 19 -2.60 -3.72 5.47
N LEU A 20 -2.28 -4.04 4.22
CA LEU A 20 -1.50 -3.15 3.36
C LEU A 20 -2.20 -1.78 3.20
N VAL A 21 -3.51 -1.77 2.96
CA VAL A 21 -4.30 -0.53 2.85
C VAL A 21 -4.21 0.30 4.13
N LEU A 22 -4.35 -0.33 5.30
CA LEU A 22 -4.24 0.34 6.60
C LEU A 22 -2.85 0.95 6.82
N ILE A 23 -1.80 0.21 6.44
CA ILE A 23 -0.42 0.68 6.55
C ILE A 23 -0.19 1.88 5.62
N ILE A 24 -0.62 1.80 4.35
CA ILE A 24 -0.49 2.91 3.40
C ILE A 24 -1.19 4.18 3.92
N ASN A 25 -2.40 4.05 4.47
CA ASN A 25 -3.12 5.17 5.08
C ASN A 25 -2.38 5.76 6.29
N SER A 26 -1.87 4.89 7.17
CA SER A 26 -1.10 5.33 8.34
C SER A 26 0.21 6.01 7.95
N ILE A 27 0.88 5.54 6.89
CA ILE A 27 2.09 6.15 6.33
C ILE A 27 1.74 7.50 5.69
N SER A 28 0.68 7.60 4.90
CA SER A 28 0.23 8.85 4.27
C SER A 28 -0.10 9.91 5.32
N THR A 29 -0.79 9.53 6.39
CA THR A 29 -1.10 10.43 7.50
C THR A 29 0.17 10.92 8.22
N SER A 30 1.18 10.06 8.34
CA SER A 30 2.42 10.36 9.09
C SER A 30 3.51 11.03 8.26
N ASN A 31 3.56 10.76 6.96
CA ASN A 31 4.52 11.31 6.02
C ASN A 31 3.87 12.35 5.12
N SER A 32 4.47 13.53 4.99
CA SER A 32 4.07 14.52 3.96
C SER A 32 4.49 14.14 2.53
N GLU A 33 4.63 12.84 2.26
CA GLU A 33 4.91 12.29 0.94
C GLU A 33 3.71 12.57 0.03
N ARG A 34 3.91 13.26 -1.08
CA ARG A 34 2.84 13.56 -2.05
C ARG A 34 2.77 12.58 -3.22
N PHE A 35 3.72 11.65 -3.28
CA PHE A 35 3.89 10.75 -4.39
C PHE A 35 3.88 9.32 -3.87
N PHE A 36 2.90 8.55 -4.35
CA PHE A 36 2.81 7.12 -4.13
C PHE A 36 2.97 6.40 -5.47
N LYS A 37 3.87 5.42 -5.52
CA LYS A 37 4.18 4.66 -6.72
C LYS A 37 3.97 3.17 -6.48
N MET A 38 3.04 2.60 -7.24
CA MET A 38 2.72 1.17 -7.24
C MET A 38 3.62 0.43 -8.22
N ASP A 39 4.91 0.31 -7.87
CA ASP A 39 5.91 -0.30 -8.76
C ASP A 39 5.76 -1.83 -8.88
N VAL A 40 4.99 -2.45 -7.98
CA VAL A 40 4.81 -3.89 -7.86
C VAL A 40 3.35 -4.21 -7.54
N LYS A 41 2.85 -5.33 -8.05
CA LYS A 41 1.51 -5.82 -7.70
C LYS A 41 1.57 -6.63 -6.40
N PRO A 42 0.70 -6.34 -5.40
CA PRO A 42 0.60 -7.16 -4.21
C PRO A 42 0.03 -8.55 -4.53
N ASP A 43 0.78 -9.60 -4.18
CA ASP A 43 0.41 -11.00 -4.43
C ASP A 43 -0.37 -11.62 -3.25
N TYR A 44 -1.19 -10.82 -2.55
CA TYR A 44 -2.02 -11.34 -1.46
C TYR A 44 -3.20 -12.14 -2.00
N ARG A 45 -3.64 -13.12 -1.21
CA ARG A 45 -4.77 -13.99 -1.54
C ARG A 45 -6.10 -13.23 -1.66
N ASP A 46 -6.21 -12.13 -0.93
CA ASP A 46 -7.39 -11.25 -0.87
C ASP A 46 -7.23 -9.99 -1.74
N THR A 47 -6.18 -9.88 -2.57
CA THR A 47 -6.00 -8.72 -3.45
C THR A 47 -7.16 -8.64 -4.45
N PRO A 48 -7.99 -7.58 -4.42
CA PRO A 48 -9.09 -7.43 -5.36
C PRO A 48 -8.59 -6.94 -6.71
N GLU A 49 -9.43 -7.00 -7.74
CA GLU A 49 -9.11 -6.49 -9.08
C GLU A 49 -8.89 -4.96 -9.10
N ASN A 50 -9.58 -4.22 -8.24
CA ASN A 50 -9.47 -2.77 -8.05
C ASN A 50 -8.46 -2.37 -6.95
N TRP A 51 -7.43 -3.18 -6.74
CA TRP A 51 -6.43 -2.92 -5.70
C TRP A 51 -5.69 -1.59 -5.88
N GLU A 52 -5.41 -1.15 -7.12
CA GLU A 52 -4.74 0.12 -7.41
C GLU A 52 -5.55 1.30 -6.85
N ASP A 53 -6.83 1.38 -7.22
CA ASP A 53 -7.77 2.41 -6.75
C ASP A 53 -7.92 2.41 -5.22
N ARG A 54 -7.92 1.23 -4.60
CA ARG A 54 -7.99 1.10 -3.14
C ARG A 54 -6.75 1.64 -2.44
N LEU A 55 -5.56 1.40 -2.99
CA LEU A 55 -4.33 1.94 -2.43
C LEU A 55 -4.19 3.44 -2.71
N GLU A 56 -4.66 3.93 -3.87
CA GLU A 56 -4.75 5.38 -4.14
C GLU A 56 -5.68 6.06 -3.12
N ALA A 57 -6.87 5.51 -2.91
CA ALA A 57 -7.85 6.04 -1.96
C ALA A 57 -7.38 5.94 -0.50
N ALA A 58 -6.50 5.01 -0.18
CA ALA A 58 -5.88 4.93 1.15
C ALA A 58 -4.76 5.94 1.33
N PHE A 59 -4.10 6.32 0.24
CA PHE A 59 -3.01 7.30 0.26
C PHE A 59 -3.52 8.75 0.20
N TYR A 60 -4.65 9.01 -0.46
CA TYR A 60 -5.20 10.35 -0.70
C TYR A 60 -6.30 10.75 0.30
#